data_AF-A0A965R0D7-F1
#
_entry.id   AF-A0A965R0D7-F1
#
_cell.length_a   1.000
_cell.length_b   1.000
_cell.length_c   1.000
_cell.angle_alpha   90.00
_cell.angle_beta   90.00
_cell.angle_gamma   90.00
#
_symmetry.space_group_name_H-M   'P 1'
#
loop_
_entity.id
_entity.type
_entity.pdbx_description
1 polymer ?
#
loop_
_entity_poly.entity_id
_entity_poly.type
_entity_poly.pdbx_seq_one_letter_code
_entity_poly.pdbx_strand_id
1 'polypeptide(L)' 'GSSATIHISAQRYLIKFYENLGFTAKGDTYLEDGIPHVFMIRAGVD' A
#
# COMPACT_ATOMS: atom_id res chain seq x y z
N GLY A 1 -21.53 -7.17 -2.55
CA GLY A 1 -20.08 -7.45 -2.55
C GLY A 1 -19.53 -7.05 -1.21
N SER A 2 -18.39 -7.58 -0.79
CA SER A 2 -17.73 -7.09 0.42
C SER A 2 -16.88 -5.87 0.06
N SER A 3 -17.32 -4.68 0.45
CA SER A 3 -16.66 -3.37 0.28
C SER A 3 -15.42 -3.21 1.18
N ALA A 4 -14.65 -4.29 1.39
CA ALA A 4 -13.58 -4.28 2.37
C ALA A 4 -12.38 -3.48 1.85
N THR A 5 -11.88 -2.55 2.67
CA THR A 5 -10.63 -1.85 2.39
C THR A 5 -9.46 -2.80 2.57
N ILE A 6 -8.53 -2.82 1.61
CA ILE A 6 -7.33 -3.64 1.61
C ILE A 6 -6.16 -2.80 2.11
N HIS A 7 -5.41 -3.35 3.06
CA HIS A 7 -4.22 -2.72 3.64
C HIS A 7 -2.98 -3.58 3.37
N ILE A 8 -1.86 -2.96 3.01
CA ILE A 8 -0.58 -3.65 2.77
C ILE A 8 0.60 -2.84 3.33
N SER A 9 1.67 -3.55 3.75
CA SER A 9 3.03 -3.01 3.88
C SER A 9 3.73 -3.25 2.54
N ALA A 10 4.01 -2.21 1.77
CA ALA A 10 4.64 -2.32 0.47
C ALA A 10 6.07 -1.81 0.53
N GLN A 11 7.01 -2.47 -0.16
CA GLN A 11 8.34 -1.92 -0.36
C GLN A 11 8.27 -0.56 -1.06
N ARG A 12 8.99 0.43 -0.56
CA ARG A 12 8.98 1.83 -1.04
C ARG A 12 9.22 1.96 -2.55
N TYR A 13 10.06 1.08 -3.10
CA TYR A 13 10.40 1.10 -4.52
C TYR A 13 9.26 0.60 -5.44
N LEU A 14 8.23 -0.05 -4.89
CA LEU A 14 7.09 -0.59 -5.62
C LEU A 14 5.84 0.30 -5.55
N ILE A 15 5.93 1.51 -4.98
CA ILE A 15 4.77 2.40 -4.83
C ILE A 15 4.02 2.61 -6.15
N LYS A 16 4.72 3.00 -7.22
CA LYS A 16 4.08 3.25 -8.52
C LYS A 16 3.34 2.04 -9.06
N PHE A 17 3.86 0.83 -8.82
CA PHE A 17 3.21 -0.40 -9.22
C PHE A 17 1.87 -0.58 -8.47
N TYR A 18 1.86 -0.36 -7.15
CA TYR A 18 0.64 -0.47 -6.35
C TYR A 18 -0.33 0.69 -6.59
N GLU A 19 0.15 1.89 -6.88
CA GLU A 19 -0.67 3.03 -7.31
C GLU A 19 -1.44 2.70 -8.59
N ASN A 20 -0.81 2.04 -9.56
CA ASN A 20 -1.48 1.56 -10.78
C ASN A 20 -2.56 0.49 -10.50
N LEU A 21 -2.48 -0.21 -9.37
CA LEU A 21 -3.50 -1.16 -8.90
C LEU A 21 -4.59 -0.50 -8.04
N GLY A 22 -4.53 0.83 -7.86
CA GLY A 22 -5.49 1.62 -7.11
C GLY A 22 -5.17 1.76 -5.61
N PHE A 23 -3.98 1.37 -5.17
CA PHE A 23 -3.54 1.65 -3.80
C PHE A 23 -3.06 3.10 -3.65
N THR A 24 -3.08 3.61 -2.43
CA THR A 24 -2.55 4.93 -2.08
C THR A 24 -1.64 4.78 -0.86
N ALA A 25 -0.42 5.33 -0.94
CA ALA A 25 0.50 5.37 0.19
C ALA A 25 -0.03 6.26 1.32
N LYS A 26 0.19 5.83 2.56
CA LYS A 26 -0.25 6.51 3.78
C LYS A 26 0.90 6.56 4.78
N GLY A 27 1.21 7.78 5.20
CA GLY A 27 2.27 8.03 6.18
C GLY A 27 3.68 7.97 5.59
N ASP A 28 4.65 7.96 6.48
CA ASP A 28 6.08 7.96 6.14
C ASP A 28 6.61 6.55 5.86
N THR A 29 7.77 6.50 5.21
CA THR A 29 8.51 5.24 4.98
C THR A 29 9.18 4.79 6.28
N TYR A 30 9.15 3.49 6.56
CA TYR A 30 9.83 2.86 7.70
C TYR A 30 10.70 1.70 7.22
N LEU A 31 11.65 1.28 8.05
CA LEU A 31 12.47 0.08 7.77
C LEU A 31 11.78 -1.15 8.34
N GLU A 32 11.70 -2.20 7.51
CA GLU A 32 11.28 -3.55 7.89
C GLU A 32 12.30 -4.50 7.25
N ASP A 33 13.01 -5.27 8.10
CA ASP A 33 14.16 -6.10 7.73
C ASP A 33 15.24 -5.37 6.90
N GLY A 34 15.47 -4.10 7.21
CA GLY A 34 16.45 -3.25 6.51
C GLY A 34 16.00 -2.75 5.14
N ILE A 35 14.79 -3.08 4.71
CA ILE A 35 14.21 -2.63 3.44
C ILE A 35 13.21 -1.50 3.74
N PRO A 36 13.24 -0.39 3.00
CA PRO A 36 12.27 0.69 3.17
C PRO A 36 10.88 0.24 2.70
N HIS A 37 9.90 0.32 3.60
CA HIS A 37 8.49 0.00 3.39
C HIS A 37 7.60 1.21 3.64
N VAL A 38 6.40 1.20 3.08
CA VAL A 38 5.36 2.19 3.30
C VAL A 38 4.02 1.49 3.43
N PHE A 39 3.15 2.00 4.30
CA PHE A 39 1.80 1.51 4.42
C PHE A 39 0.96 2.00 3.23
N MET A 40 0.15 1.14 2.62
CA MET A 40 -0.75 1.51 1.51
C MET A 40 -2.15 0.95 1.70
N ILE A 41 -3.15 1.69 1.20
CA ILE A 41 -4.56 1.34 1.30
C ILE A 41 -5.23 1.33 -0.08
N ARG A 42 -6.20 0.45 -0.31
CA ARG A 42 -7.09 0.46 -1.46
C ARG A 42 -8.53 0.24 -1.00
N ALA A 43 -9.44 1.14 -1.35
CA ALA A 43 -10.86 0.96 -1.08
C ALA A 43 -11.41 -0.22 -1.91
N GLY A 44 -12.26 -1.04 -1.30
CA GLY A 44 -13.04 -2.03 -2.04
C GLY A 44 -14.02 -1.32 -2.98
N VAL A 45 -14.26 -1.91 -4.15
CA VAL A 45 -15.37 -1.54 -5.03
C VAL A 45 -16.44 -2.62 -4.91
N ASP A 46 -17.69 -2.20 -4.80
CA ASP A 46 -18.85 -3.08 -4.64
C ASP A 46 -19.14 -3.95 -5.86
#